data_AF-A0A6G3BD53-F1
#
_entry.id   AF-A0A6G3BD53-F1
#
_cell.length_a   1.000
_cell.length_b   1.000
_cell.length_c   1.000
_cell.angle_alpha   90.00
_cell.angle_beta   90.00
_cell.angle_gamma   90.00
#
_symmetry.space_group_name_H-M   'P 1'
#
loop_
_entity.id
_entity.type
_entity.pdbx_description
1 polymer ?
#
loop_
_entity_poly.entity_id
_entity_poly.type
_entity_poly.pdbx_seq_one_letter_code
_entity_poly.pdbx_strand_id
1 'polypeptide(L)'
;MSRVPDAVDDQERRAARREVLLLEYEVLKAEQKARIIARDHLMYATLAGLVSVLVVVFTAEASAGTVLLLPPVCLVLGWTYLANDQKISAAGRYLRDGLAPRLADLTGTRPGEVLGWEWAHRGGPGRGAAKTLQLAVDLVMFVVPTVVAVVLHWTAAAPGRGLSLVAAAELAAAAVLAVRIVLAADFASERRTP
;
A
#
# COMPACT_ATOMS: atom_id res chain seq x y z
N MET A 1 -47.47 -35.77 -12.13
CA MET A 1 -46.71 -34.70 -12.81
C MET A 1 -46.83 -33.41 -12.01
N SER A 2 -45.87 -33.10 -11.13
CA SER A 2 -45.63 -31.74 -10.59
C SER A 2 -44.41 -31.78 -9.65
N ARG A 3 -43.20 -31.61 -10.20
CA ARG A 3 -41.95 -31.28 -9.49
C ARG A 3 -40.97 -30.67 -10.49
N VAL A 4 -41.25 -29.43 -10.87
CA VAL A 4 -40.38 -28.51 -11.62
C VAL A 4 -40.20 -27.14 -10.92
N PRO A 5 -40.97 -26.71 -9.88
CA PRO A 5 -40.76 -25.40 -9.23
C PRO A 5 -39.35 -25.18 -8.64
N ASP A 6 -38.78 -26.18 -7.97
CA ASP A 6 -37.52 -26.02 -7.23
C ASP A 6 -36.31 -25.74 -8.14
N ALA A 7 -36.28 -26.33 -9.35
CA ALA A 7 -35.14 -26.17 -10.26
C ALA A 7 -35.08 -24.78 -10.91
N VAL A 8 -36.24 -24.15 -11.14
CA VAL A 8 -36.32 -22.80 -11.70
C VAL A 8 -35.96 -21.76 -10.64
N ASP A 9 -36.45 -21.91 -9.41
CA ASP A 9 -36.07 -21.05 -8.27
C ASP A 9 -34.56 -21.14 -7.98
N ASP A 10 -33.97 -22.35 -8.04
CA ASP A 10 -32.53 -22.54 -7.87
C ASP A 10 -31.71 -21.85 -8.98
N GLN A 11 -32.17 -21.87 -10.23
CA GLN A 11 -31.49 -21.23 -11.34
C GLN A 11 -31.57 -19.71 -11.26
N GLU A 12 -32.73 -19.15 -10.89
CA GLU A 12 -32.90 -17.72 -10.66
C GLU A 12 -32.04 -17.23 -9.49
N ARG A 13 -32.02 -17.98 -8.38
CA ARG A 13 -31.15 -17.68 -7.23
C ARG A 13 -29.67 -17.70 -7.58
N ARG A 14 -29.22 -18.67 -8.40
CA ARG A 14 -27.84 -18.72 -8.88
C ARG A 14 -27.50 -17.55 -9.79
N ALA A 15 -28.41 -17.15 -10.67
CA ALA A 15 -28.23 -16.00 -11.56
C ALA A 15 -28.12 -14.70 -10.77
N ALA A 16 -29.04 -14.46 -9.82
CA ALA A 16 -29.01 -13.30 -8.93
C ALA A 16 -27.74 -13.27 -8.08
N ARG A 17 -27.32 -14.42 -7.52
CA ARG A 17 -26.07 -14.50 -6.76
C ARG A 17 -24.86 -14.18 -7.62
N ARG A 18 -24.79 -14.68 -8.86
CA ARG A 18 -23.71 -14.36 -9.80
C ARG A 18 -23.67 -12.86 -10.08
N GLU A 19 -24.81 -12.23 -10.32
CA GLU A 19 -24.91 -10.79 -10.56
C GLU A 19 -24.38 -9.98 -9.38
N VAL A 20 -24.77 -10.33 -8.15
CA VAL A 20 -24.24 -9.69 -6.93
C VAL A 20 -22.72 -9.83 -6.83
N LEU A 21 -22.15 -11.00 -7.15
CA LEU A 21 -20.69 -11.20 -7.10
C LEU A 21 -19.95 -10.42 -8.19
N LEU A 22 -20.54 -10.28 -9.38
CA LEU A 22 -19.97 -9.46 -10.45
C LEU A 22 -20.02 -7.97 -10.09
N LEU A 23 -21.10 -7.51 -9.46
CA LEU A 23 -21.18 -6.15 -8.93
C LEU A 23 -20.14 -5.91 -7.83
N GLU A 24 -19.99 -6.86 -6.90
CA GLU A 24 -18.95 -6.81 -5.87
C GLU A 24 -17.54 -6.74 -6.47
N TYR A 25 -17.28 -7.53 -7.53
CA TYR A 25 -16.03 -7.46 -8.30
C TYR A 25 -15.79 -6.05 -8.86
N GLU A 26 -16.77 -5.47 -9.56
CA GLU A 26 -16.63 -4.15 -10.17
C GLU A 26 -16.36 -3.05 -9.15
N VAL A 27 -17.10 -3.04 -8.04
CA VAL A 27 -16.92 -2.08 -6.95
C VAL A 27 -15.52 -2.21 -6.34
N LEU A 28 -15.06 -3.43 -6.07
CA LEU A 28 -13.72 -3.66 -5.52
C LEU A 28 -12.61 -3.27 -6.49
N LYS A 29 -12.77 -3.51 -7.79
CA LYS A 29 -11.80 -3.05 -8.81
C LYS A 29 -11.77 -1.53 -8.91
N ALA A 30 -12.93 -0.86 -8.82
CA ALA A 30 -13.01 0.59 -8.81
C ALA A 30 -12.29 1.18 -7.58
N GLU A 31 -12.53 0.61 -6.39
CA GLU A 31 -11.82 1.00 -5.18
C GLU A 31 -10.31 0.74 -5.29
N GLN A 32 -9.89 -0.44 -5.76
CA GLN A 32 -8.49 -0.78 -5.95
C GLN A 32 -7.80 0.24 -6.88
N LYS A 33 -8.43 0.59 -8.01
CA LYS A 33 -7.94 1.61 -8.94
C LYS A 33 -7.79 2.98 -8.26
N ALA A 34 -8.81 3.43 -7.54
CA ALA A 34 -8.77 4.71 -6.83
C ALA A 34 -7.64 4.76 -5.80
N ARG A 35 -7.41 3.66 -5.08
CA ARG A 35 -6.32 3.55 -4.10
C ARG A 35 -4.94 3.52 -4.73
N ILE A 36 -4.77 2.85 -5.87
CA ILE A 36 -3.51 2.86 -6.63
C ILE A 36 -3.17 4.30 -7.04
N ILE A 37 -4.13 5.02 -7.63
CA ILE A 37 -3.94 6.41 -8.03
C ILE A 37 -3.58 7.29 -6.82
N ALA A 38 -4.32 7.16 -5.71
CA ALA A 38 -4.05 7.90 -4.49
C ALA A 38 -2.65 7.61 -3.93
N ARG A 39 -2.24 6.34 -3.91
CA ARG A 39 -0.89 5.92 -3.49
C ARG A 39 0.19 6.56 -4.35
N ASP A 40 0.02 6.56 -5.66
CA ASP A 40 1.00 7.13 -6.59
C ASP A 40 1.09 8.65 -6.43
N HIS A 41 -0.04 9.34 -6.20
CA HIS A 41 -0.05 10.77 -5.87
C HIS A 41 0.66 11.11 -4.56
N LEU A 42 0.67 10.21 -3.56
CA LEU A 42 1.39 10.44 -2.30
C LEU A 42 2.91 10.48 -2.52
N MET A 43 3.44 9.72 -3.48
CA MET A 43 4.86 9.82 -3.82
C MET A 43 5.18 11.20 -4.37
N TYR A 44 4.40 11.71 -5.33
CA TYR A 44 4.60 13.06 -5.85
C TYR A 44 4.43 14.14 -4.78
N ALA A 45 3.42 14.01 -3.92
CA ALA A 45 3.21 14.93 -2.80
C ALA A 45 4.38 14.94 -1.82
N THR A 46 4.98 13.77 -1.57
CA THR A 46 6.16 13.65 -0.69
C THR A 46 7.36 14.34 -1.31
N LEU A 47 7.64 14.13 -2.60
CA LEU A 47 8.73 14.85 -3.29
C LEU A 47 8.51 16.37 -3.24
N ALA A 48 7.29 16.83 -3.53
CA ALA A 48 6.96 18.26 -3.48
C ALA A 48 7.13 18.84 -2.07
N GLY A 49 6.71 18.11 -1.04
CA GLY A 49 6.88 18.48 0.36
C GLY A 49 8.35 18.55 0.78
N LEU A 50 9.14 17.53 0.40
CA LEU A 50 10.60 17.51 0.63
C LEU A 50 11.28 18.72 -0.02
N VAL A 51 11.00 18.97 -1.31
CA VAL A 51 11.58 20.12 -2.03
C VAL A 51 11.18 21.43 -1.37
N SER A 52 9.92 21.56 -0.96
CA SER A 52 9.42 22.79 -0.31
C SER A 52 10.14 23.07 1.01
N VAL A 53 10.31 22.05 1.85
CA VAL A 53 11.07 22.19 3.11
C VAL A 53 12.54 22.49 2.84
N LEU A 54 13.17 21.80 1.88
CA LEU A 54 14.57 22.04 1.52
C LEU A 54 14.79 23.47 1.00
N VAL A 55 13.89 23.99 0.17
CA VAL A 55 13.95 25.39 -0.29
C VAL A 55 13.97 26.33 0.92
N VAL A 56 13.03 26.17 1.86
CA VAL A 56 12.99 27.01 3.06
C VAL A 56 14.30 26.90 3.87
N VAL A 57 14.83 25.69 4.04
CA VAL A 57 16.09 25.45 4.77
C VAL A 57 17.28 26.15 4.10
N PHE A 58 17.35 26.19 2.77
CA PHE A 58 18.48 26.76 2.04
C PHE A 58 18.36 28.24 1.71
N THR A 59 17.14 28.79 1.60
CA THR A 59 16.93 30.16 1.11
C THR A 59 16.50 31.15 2.18
N ALA A 60 15.88 30.69 3.27
CA ALA A 60 15.57 31.55 4.40
C ALA A 60 16.75 31.54 5.38
N GLU A 61 16.87 32.57 6.23
CA GLU A 61 17.67 32.50 7.47
C GLU A 61 17.00 31.53 8.46
N ALA A 62 16.82 30.29 8.01
CA ALA A 62 16.09 29.25 8.69
C ALA A 62 16.92 28.78 9.89
N SER A 63 16.24 28.67 11.03
CA SER A 63 16.84 28.04 12.21
C SER A 63 17.24 26.60 11.90
N ALA A 64 18.25 26.08 12.59
CA ALA A 64 18.65 24.67 12.47
C ALA A 64 17.48 23.69 12.71
N GLY A 65 16.47 24.10 13.49
CA GLY A 65 15.26 23.31 13.74
C GLY A 65 14.31 23.17 12.54
N THR A 66 14.43 24.01 11.51
CA THR A 66 13.53 23.98 10.34
C THR A 66 13.65 22.68 9.55
N VAL A 67 14.80 22.00 9.62
CA VAL A 67 15.00 20.68 8.98
C VAL A 67 14.06 19.61 9.57
N LEU A 68 13.61 19.77 10.82
CA LEU A 68 12.64 18.88 11.48
C LEU A 68 11.21 19.03 10.94
N LEU A 69 10.99 19.83 9.89
CA LEU A 69 9.75 19.77 9.11
C LEU A 69 9.73 18.59 8.12
N LEU A 70 10.88 17.99 7.79
CA LEU A 70 10.94 16.81 6.92
C LEU A 70 10.28 15.57 7.54
N PRO A 71 10.59 15.19 8.82
CA PRO A 71 9.98 14.03 9.46
C PRO A 71 8.44 13.99 9.43
N PRO A 72 7.69 15.04 9.85
CA PRO A 72 6.23 14.95 9.87
C PRO A 72 5.64 14.78 8.46
N VAL A 73 6.24 15.41 7.43
CA VAL A 73 5.84 15.23 6.03
C VAL A 73 6.02 13.77 5.61
N CYS A 74 7.21 13.21 5.84
CA CYS A 74 7.52 11.83 5.49
C CYS A 74 6.68 10.81 6.25
N LEU A 75 6.45 11.03 7.55
CA LEU A 75 5.69 10.12 8.41
C LEU A 75 4.21 10.08 8.02
N VAL A 76 3.58 11.24 7.84
CA VAL A 76 2.14 11.32 7.48
C VAL A 76 1.90 10.72 6.10
N LEU A 77 2.70 11.11 5.11
CA LEU A 77 2.55 10.63 3.74
C LEU A 77 2.94 9.16 3.62
N GLY A 78 4.01 8.72 4.28
CA GLY A 78 4.45 7.33 4.29
C GLY A 78 3.46 6.38 4.98
N TRP A 79 2.87 6.81 6.11
CA TRP A 79 1.81 6.03 6.75
C TRP A 79 0.57 5.89 5.85
N THR A 80 0.17 6.98 5.21
CA THR A 80 -0.98 6.99 4.28
C THR A 80 -0.70 6.13 3.05
N TYR A 81 0.54 6.16 2.54
CA TYR A 81 1.00 5.32 1.44
C TYR A 81 0.87 3.84 1.82
N LEU A 82 1.43 3.45 2.97
CA LEU A 82 1.41 2.08 3.47
C LEU A 82 -0.02 1.56 3.70
N ALA A 83 -0.89 2.39 4.28
CA ALA A 83 -2.29 2.03 4.52
C ALA A 83 -3.06 1.77 3.21
N ASN A 84 -2.75 2.51 2.14
CA ASN A 84 -3.33 2.25 0.82
C ASN A 84 -2.78 0.96 0.22
N ASP A 85 -1.48 0.72 0.30
CA ASP A 85 -0.86 -0.50 -0.23
C ASP A 85 -1.41 -1.78 0.43
N GLN A 86 -1.60 -1.76 1.75
CA GLN A 86 -2.23 -2.86 2.48
C GLN A 86 -3.65 -3.14 2.01
N LYS A 87 -4.44 -2.10 1.73
CA LYS A 87 -5.82 -2.23 1.22
C LYS A 87 -5.84 -2.75 -0.21
N ILE A 88 -4.95 -2.28 -1.08
CA ILE A 88 -4.78 -2.81 -2.44
C ILE A 88 -4.44 -4.30 -2.39
N SER A 89 -3.50 -4.68 -1.53
CA SER A 89 -3.09 -6.07 -1.32
C SER A 89 -4.21 -6.94 -0.75
N ALA A 90 -4.99 -6.42 0.19
CA ALA A 90 -6.15 -7.12 0.77
C ALA A 90 -7.27 -7.32 -0.25
N ALA A 91 -7.62 -6.29 -1.02
CA ALA A 91 -8.60 -6.39 -2.11
C ALA A 91 -8.17 -7.45 -3.13
N GLY A 92 -6.92 -7.42 -3.59
CA GLY A 92 -6.41 -8.42 -4.52
C GLY A 92 -6.46 -9.85 -3.95
N ARG A 93 -6.14 -10.04 -2.65
CA ARG A 93 -6.28 -11.36 -2.00
C ARG A 93 -7.74 -11.80 -1.95
N TYR A 94 -8.65 -10.93 -1.55
CA TYR A 94 -10.07 -11.26 -1.49
C TYR A 94 -10.65 -11.61 -2.86
N LEU A 95 -10.25 -10.89 -3.93
CA LEU A 95 -10.66 -11.22 -5.30
C LEU A 95 -10.25 -12.64 -5.72
N ARG A 96 -9.03 -13.05 -5.37
CA ARG A 96 -8.48 -14.37 -5.72
C ARG A 96 -8.95 -15.50 -4.83
N ASP A 97 -8.90 -15.31 -3.53
CA ASP A 97 -9.06 -16.37 -2.53
C ASP A 97 -10.52 -16.44 -2.03
N GLY A 98 -11.30 -15.38 -2.24
CA GLY A 98 -12.70 -15.30 -1.83
C GLY A 98 -13.67 -15.26 -3.01
N LEU A 99 -13.51 -14.29 -3.92
CA LEU A 99 -14.50 -14.02 -4.97
C LEU A 99 -14.41 -15.00 -6.15
N ALA A 100 -13.21 -15.29 -6.65
CA ALA A 100 -13.01 -16.20 -7.78
C ALA A 100 -13.55 -17.63 -7.51
N PRO A 101 -13.33 -18.27 -6.35
CA PRO A 101 -13.92 -19.59 -6.05
C PRO A 101 -15.44 -19.56 -6.03
N ARG A 102 -16.06 -18.52 -5.44
CA ARG A 102 -17.52 -18.37 -5.37
C ARG A 102 -18.14 -18.21 -6.76
N LEU A 103 -17.48 -17.52 -7.68
CA LEU A 103 -17.92 -17.39 -9.07
C LEU A 103 -17.69 -18.69 -9.87
N ALA A 104 -16.58 -19.40 -9.61
CA ALA A 104 -16.29 -20.70 -10.22
C ALA A 104 -17.36 -21.74 -9.88
N ASP A 105 -17.76 -21.82 -8.60
CA ASP A 105 -18.83 -22.70 -8.13
C ASP A 105 -20.18 -22.42 -8.83
N LEU A 106 -20.49 -21.15 -9.10
CA LEU A 106 -21.74 -20.75 -9.77
C LEU A 106 -21.73 -20.97 -11.28
N THR A 107 -20.55 -21.00 -11.89
CA THR A 107 -20.38 -21.14 -13.35
C THR A 107 -19.97 -22.55 -13.77
N GLY A 108 -19.64 -23.44 -12.82
CA GLY A 108 -19.14 -24.78 -13.09
C GLY A 108 -17.74 -24.79 -13.72
N THR A 109 -16.98 -23.69 -13.57
CA THR A 109 -15.62 -23.54 -14.11
C THR A 109 -14.58 -23.71 -13.01
N ARG A 110 -13.30 -23.78 -13.36
CA ARG A 110 -12.23 -23.89 -12.35
C ARG A 110 -11.90 -22.50 -11.76
N PRO A 111 -11.54 -22.39 -10.47
CA PRO A 111 -11.20 -21.10 -9.84
C PRO A 111 -10.10 -20.28 -10.54
N GLY A 112 -9.17 -20.94 -11.25
CA GLY A 112 -8.12 -20.26 -12.01
C GLY A 112 -8.53 -19.78 -13.41
N GLU A 113 -9.67 -20.24 -13.92
CA GLU A 113 -10.25 -19.81 -15.21
C GLU A 113 -11.13 -18.57 -15.03
N VAL A 114 -11.73 -18.41 -13.86
CA VAL A 114 -12.52 -17.23 -13.47
C VAL A 114 -11.60 -16.15 -12.91
N LEU A 115 -11.75 -14.92 -13.42
CA LEU A 115 -10.86 -13.80 -13.08
C LEU A 115 -9.37 -14.12 -13.35
N GLY A 116 -9.08 -14.85 -14.43
CA GLY A 116 -7.71 -15.31 -14.76
C GLY A 116 -6.64 -14.21 -14.80
N TRP A 117 -7.04 -12.95 -15.09
CA TRP A 117 -6.15 -11.79 -15.02
C TRP A 117 -5.52 -11.58 -13.62
N GLU A 118 -6.26 -11.88 -12.55
CA GLU A 118 -5.77 -11.74 -11.17
C GLU A 118 -4.63 -12.72 -10.83
N TRP A 119 -4.46 -13.78 -11.64
CA TRP A 119 -3.41 -14.79 -11.51
C TRP A 119 -2.27 -14.61 -12.51
N ALA A 120 -2.58 -14.14 -13.71
CA ALA A 120 -1.63 -14.04 -14.84
C ALA A 120 -0.34 -13.25 -14.51
N HIS A 121 -0.43 -12.22 -13.68
CA HIS A 121 0.70 -11.33 -13.38
C HIS A 121 1.64 -11.81 -12.25
N ARG A 122 1.33 -12.93 -11.56
CA ARG A 122 2.14 -13.36 -10.39
C ARG A 122 3.32 -14.26 -10.72
N GLY A 123 3.37 -14.88 -11.91
CA GLY A 123 4.40 -15.87 -12.29
C GLY A 123 5.64 -15.33 -13.00
N GLY A 124 5.78 -14.01 -13.16
CA GLY A 124 6.89 -13.43 -13.93
C GLY A 124 8.25 -13.57 -13.22
N PRO A 125 9.32 -14.03 -13.92
CA PRO A 125 10.67 -13.99 -13.39
C PRO A 125 11.06 -12.54 -13.08
N GLY A 126 11.65 -12.30 -11.90
CA GLY A 126 12.09 -10.96 -11.45
C GLY A 126 11.14 -10.24 -10.48
N ARG A 127 10.01 -10.85 -10.09
CA ARG A 127 9.08 -10.26 -9.13
C ARG A 127 9.71 -9.98 -7.76
N GLY A 128 10.59 -10.84 -7.27
CA GLY A 128 11.34 -10.62 -6.02
C GLY A 128 12.25 -9.41 -6.11
N ALA A 129 13.00 -9.28 -7.20
CA ALA A 129 13.86 -8.12 -7.44
C ALA A 129 13.05 -6.82 -7.50
N ALA A 130 11.90 -6.82 -8.20
CA ALA A 130 11.01 -5.67 -8.25
C ALA A 130 10.45 -5.29 -6.87
N LYS A 131 10.11 -6.26 -6.02
CA LYS A 131 9.68 -6.02 -4.64
C LYS A 131 10.79 -5.46 -3.75
N THR A 132 12.00 -5.99 -3.88
CA THR A 132 13.16 -5.48 -3.14
C THR A 132 13.48 -4.05 -3.54
N LEU A 133 13.43 -3.74 -4.84
CA LEU A 133 13.62 -2.38 -5.32
C LEU A 133 12.51 -1.44 -4.82
N GLN A 134 11.25 -1.88 -4.83
CA GLN A 134 10.13 -1.10 -4.27
C GLN A 134 10.34 -0.83 -2.78
N LEU A 135 10.70 -1.85 -1.99
CA LEU A 135 11.00 -1.68 -0.57
C LEU A 135 12.12 -0.65 -0.37
N ALA A 136 13.20 -0.75 -1.15
CA ALA A 136 14.30 0.21 -1.07
C ALA A 136 13.83 1.63 -1.39
N VAL A 137 13.03 1.81 -2.44
CA VAL A 137 12.44 3.10 -2.80
C VAL A 137 11.56 3.64 -1.68
N ASP A 138 10.69 2.82 -1.08
CA ASP A 138 9.78 3.26 -0.02
C ASP A 138 10.56 3.70 1.24
N LEU A 139 11.62 2.97 1.62
CA LEU A 139 12.49 3.36 2.74
C LEU A 139 13.25 4.66 2.44
N VAL A 140 13.80 4.81 1.23
CA VAL A 140 14.47 6.04 0.79
C VAL A 140 13.51 7.21 0.75
N MET A 141 12.26 6.98 0.37
CA MET A 141 11.24 8.02 0.24
C MET A 141 10.73 8.53 1.59
N PHE A 142 10.46 7.62 2.53
CA PHE A 142 9.70 7.94 3.74
C PHE A 142 10.49 7.85 5.04
N VAL A 143 11.65 7.19 5.06
CA VAL A 143 12.43 6.97 6.29
C VAL A 143 13.75 7.72 6.26
N VAL A 144 14.50 7.63 5.15
CA VAL A 144 15.82 8.26 5.03
C VAL A 144 15.78 9.79 5.26
N PRO A 145 14.83 10.57 4.72
CA PRO A 145 14.81 12.01 4.95
C PRO A 145 14.60 12.37 6.42
N THR A 146 13.79 11.57 7.14
CA THR A 146 13.59 11.71 8.58
C THR A 146 14.89 11.48 9.34
N VAL A 147 15.60 10.40 9.04
CA VAL A 147 16.88 10.09 9.69
C VAL A 147 17.90 11.20 9.44
N VAL A 148 18.01 11.67 8.19
CA VAL A 148 18.92 12.76 7.81
C VAL A 148 18.58 14.03 8.56
N ALA A 149 17.30 14.42 8.62
CA ALA A 149 16.85 15.61 9.34
C ALA A 149 17.21 15.57 10.83
N VAL A 150 16.98 14.43 11.49
CA VAL A 150 17.29 14.26 12.91
C VAL A 150 18.80 14.33 13.16
N VAL A 151 19.61 13.70 12.33
CA VAL A 151 21.08 13.76 12.42
C VAL A 151 21.56 15.21 12.25
N LEU A 152 21.08 15.91 11.22
CA LEU A 152 21.44 17.31 10.97
C LEU A 152 21.09 18.19 12.18
N HIS A 153 19.89 18.04 12.75
CA HIS A 153 19.46 18.79 13.94
C HIS A 153 20.37 18.52 15.15
N TRP A 154 20.69 17.26 15.46
CA TRP A 154 21.54 16.94 16.62
C TRP A 154 23.00 17.34 16.45
N THR A 155 23.50 17.41 15.22
CA THR A 155 24.88 17.89 14.93
C THR A 155 25.01 19.41 14.85
N ALA A 156 23.90 20.16 14.93
CA ALA A 156 23.95 21.62 14.94
C ALA A 156 24.64 22.15 16.21
N ALA A 157 25.26 23.33 16.13
CA ALA A 157 26.09 23.89 17.21
C ALA A 157 25.35 24.13 18.54
N ALA A 158 24.03 24.34 18.50
CA ALA A 158 23.19 24.56 19.68
C ALA A 158 21.79 23.96 19.48
N PRO A 159 21.62 22.63 19.61
CA PRO A 159 20.33 22.00 19.40
C PRO A 159 19.42 22.32 20.60
N GLY A 160 18.28 22.96 20.33
CA GLY A 160 17.30 23.28 21.37
C GLY A 160 16.76 22.00 22.02
N ARG A 161 16.83 21.89 23.36
CA ARG A 161 16.44 20.68 24.10
C ARG A 161 15.04 20.16 23.76
N GLY A 162 14.06 21.06 23.61
CA GLY A 162 12.69 20.69 23.24
C GLY A 162 12.61 20.08 21.84
N LEU A 163 13.26 20.70 20.85
CA LEU A 163 13.33 20.17 19.49
C LEU A 163 14.09 18.84 19.41
N SER A 164 15.10 18.63 20.26
CA SER A 164 15.80 17.34 20.35
C SER A 164 14.91 16.20 20.85
N LEU A 165 13.95 16.49 21.76
CA LEU A 165 12.96 15.49 22.19
C LEU A 165 11.97 15.18 21.06
N VAL A 166 11.54 16.20 20.31
CA VAL A 166 10.69 16.03 19.12
C VAL A 166 11.39 15.17 18.08
N ALA A 167 12.65 15.47 17.76
CA ALA A 167 13.47 14.70 16.83
C ALA A 167 13.62 13.22 17.27
N ALA A 168 13.76 12.96 18.56
CA ALA A 168 13.81 11.59 19.09
C ALA A 168 12.47 10.84 18.90
N ALA A 169 11.34 11.52 19.15
CA ALA A 169 10.01 10.95 18.93
C ALA A 169 9.73 10.68 17.45
N GLU A 170 10.13 11.60 16.57
CA GLU A 170 10.05 11.46 15.12
C GLU A 170 10.89 10.29 14.61
N LEU A 171 12.11 10.13 15.13
CA LEU A 171 12.96 9.00 14.80
C LEU A 171 12.34 7.67 15.24
N ALA A 172 11.74 7.61 16.43
CA ALA A 172 11.02 6.43 16.90
C ALA A 172 9.81 6.10 16.00
N ALA A 173 9.03 7.12 15.61
CA ALA A 173 7.93 6.96 14.67
C ALA A 173 8.42 6.47 13.29
N ALA A 174 9.56 6.97 12.81
CA ALA A 174 10.16 6.53 11.56
C ALA A 174 10.65 5.08 11.62
N ALA A 175 11.19 4.64 12.76
CA ALA A 175 11.55 3.26 12.99
C ALA A 175 10.32 2.33 12.95
N VAL A 176 9.21 2.74 13.58
CA VAL A 176 7.93 2.01 13.48
C VAL A 176 7.48 1.93 12.03
N LEU A 177 7.48 3.06 11.30
CA LEU A 177 7.09 3.08 9.88
C LEU A 177 7.98 2.14 9.05
N ALA A 178 9.30 2.19 9.22
CA ALA A 178 10.25 1.33 8.52
C ALA A 178 9.96 -0.15 8.77
N VAL A 179 9.76 -0.55 10.03
CA VAL A 179 9.39 -1.94 10.38
C VAL A 179 8.08 -2.34 9.70
N ARG A 180 7.08 -1.46 9.69
CA ARG A 180 5.79 -1.74 9.05
C ARG A 180 5.89 -1.85 7.53
N ILE A 181 6.71 -1.03 6.88
CA ILE A 181 7.00 -1.14 5.43
C ILE A 181 7.68 -2.48 5.14
N VAL A 182 8.72 -2.84 5.91
CA VAL A 182 9.45 -4.12 5.72
C VAL A 182 8.52 -5.33 5.92
N LEU A 183 7.67 -5.31 6.95
CA LEU A 183 6.71 -6.40 7.18
C LEU A 183 5.62 -6.47 6.09
N ALA A 184 5.26 -5.34 5.48
CA ALA A 184 4.30 -5.29 4.39
C ALA A 184 4.91 -5.73 3.04
N ALA A 185 6.23 -5.58 2.87
CA ALA A 185 6.99 -6.15 1.76
C ALA A 185 6.98 -7.69 1.89
N ASP A 186 5.87 -8.30 1.46
CA ASP A 186 5.60 -9.72 1.61
C ASP A 186 6.54 -10.55 0.72
N PHE A 187 7.75 -10.83 1.22
CA PHE A 187 8.73 -11.72 0.60
C PHE A 187 8.31 -13.21 0.70
N ALA A 188 7.33 -13.55 1.55
CA ALA A 188 6.98 -14.94 1.86
C ALA A 188 6.24 -15.67 0.73
N SER A 189 5.70 -14.95 -0.24
CA SER A 189 4.97 -15.55 -1.38
C SER A 189 5.85 -16.25 -2.43
N GLU A 190 7.19 -16.23 -2.30
CA GLU A 190 8.10 -16.88 -3.27
C GLU A 190 8.44 -18.34 -2.92
N ARG A 191 8.15 -18.82 -1.71
CA ARG A 191 8.52 -20.19 -1.28
C ARG A 191 7.41 -21.24 -1.42
N ARG A 192 6.27 -20.90 -2.04
CA ARG A 192 5.18 -21.86 -2.29
C ARG A 192 4.85 -21.95 -3.77
N THR A 193 5.80 -22.48 -4.53
CA THR A 193 5.54 -23.19 -5.78
C THR A 193 6.38 -24.46 -5.73
N PRO A 194 5.80 -25.64 -5.41
CA PRO A 194 6.30 -26.89 -5.97
C PRO A 194 6.11 -26.90 -7.49
#